data_AF-A0A5E8VEZ6-F1
#
_entry.id   AF-A0A5E8VEZ6-F1
#
_cell.length_a   1.000
_cell.length_b   1.000
_cell.length_c   1.000
_cell.angle_alpha   90.00
_cell.angle_beta   90.00
_cell.angle_gamma   90.00
#
_symmetry.space_group_name_H-M   'P 1'
#
loop_
_entity.id
_entity.type
_entity.pdbx_description
1 polymer ?
#
loop_
_entity_poly.entity_id
_entity_poly.type
_entity_poly.pdbx_seq_one_letter_code
_entity_poly.pdbx_strand_id
1 'polypeptide(L)'
;MGILSFVYRFLTNFAFMAVVYFSLNFMEKYPNRATLAILVLVYAAMRAASTLRAFYFFQKIERLEAETRRLQGPINDGSGGTNTRKQVITDVARLRRDGELKSYMDLFFLALIVLLCVAAILRP
;
A
#
# COMPACT_ATOMS: atom_id res chain seq x y z
N MET A 1 -7.44 12.47 -11.77
CA MET A 1 -8.33 11.51 -11.08
C MET A 1 -7.75 11.03 -9.74
N GLY A 2 -7.07 11.89 -8.96
CA GLY A 2 -6.29 11.46 -7.78
C GLY A 2 -7.09 11.47 -6.46
N ILE A 3 -7.81 12.55 -6.18
CA ILE A 3 -8.42 12.78 -4.86
C ILE A 3 -9.58 11.83 -4.60
N LEU A 4 -10.45 11.56 -5.58
CA LEU A 4 -11.59 10.64 -5.37
C LEU A 4 -11.13 9.20 -5.08
N SER A 5 -10.12 8.72 -5.80
CA SER A 5 -9.53 7.39 -5.60
C SER A 5 -8.78 7.30 -4.26
N PHE A 6 -8.17 8.40 -3.84
CA PHE A 6 -7.52 8.54 -2.54
C PHE A 6 -8.55 8.50 -1.40
N VAL A 7 -9.59 9.34 -1.48
CA VAL A 7 -10.69 9.41 -0.50
C VAL A 7 -11.41 8.06 -0.40
N TYR A 8 -11.73 7.42 -1.53
CA TYR A 8 -12.36 6.09 -1.52
C TYR A 8 -11.48 5.03 -0.83
N ARG A 9 -10.18 5.02 -1.08
CA ARG A 9 -9.24 4.09 -0.44
C ARG A 9 -9.11 4.37 1.06
N PHE A 10 -9.10 5.65 1.44
CA PHE A 10 -9.09 6.07 2.83
C PHE A 10 -10.37 5.62 3.56
N LEU A 11 -11.55 5.91 3.00
CA LEU A 11 -12.83 5.50 3.58
C LEU A 11 -12.97 3.99 3.70
N THR A 12 -12.56 3.22 2.69
CA THR A 12 -12.66 1.75 2.75
C THR A 12 -11.73 1.16 3.80
N ASN A 13 -10.52 1.68 3.95
CA ASN A 13 -9.60 1.27 5.02
C ASN A 13 -10.07 1.69 6.41
N PHE A 14 -10.59 2.90 6.53
CA PHE A 14 -11.18 3.40 7.77
C PHE A 14 -12.41 2.57 8.17
N ALA A 15 -13.31 2.27 7.22
CA ALA A 15 -14.47 1.42 7.47
C ALA A 15 -14.06 0.01 7.90
N PHE A 16 -13.04 -0.57 7.27
CA PHE A 16 -12.51 -1.88 7.68
C PHE A 16 -11.98 -1.85 9.12
N MET A 17 -11.20 -0.83 9.46
CA MET A 17 -10.72 -0.62 10.83
C MET A 17 -11.87 -0.45 11.83
N ALA A 18 -12.90 0.34 11.49
CA ALA A 18 -14.07 0.54 12.33
C ALA A 18 -14.85 -0.77 12.56
N VAL A 19 -15.06 -1.57 11.51
CA VAL A 19 -15.72 -2.88 11.63
C VAL A 19 -14.95 -3.82 12.56
N VAL A 20 -13.62 -3.88 12.43
CA VAL A 20 -12.78 -4.69 13.33
C VAL A 20 -12.89 -4.19 14.77
N TYR A 21 -12.79 -2.87 14.98
CA TYR A 21 -12.89 -2.26 16.31
C TYR A 21 -14.23 -2.59 16.99
N PHE A 22 -15.35 -2.35 16.30
CA PHE A 22 -16.67 -2.65 16.83
C PHE A 22 -16.85 -4.15 17.07
N SER A 23 -16.42 -5.02 16.14
CA SER A 23 -16.55 -6.47 16.30
C SER A 23 -15.77 -7.00 17.52
N LEU A 24 -14.56 -6.48 17.77
CA LEU A 24 -13.77 -6.86 18.93
C LEU A 24 -14.37 -6.31 20.24
N ASN A 25 -14.99 -5.13 20.20
CA ASN A 25 -15.59 -4.51 21.38
C ASN A 25 -16.98 -5.09 21.74
N PHE A 26 -17.75 -5.56 20.75
CA PHE A 26 -19.06 -6.20 20.99
C PHE A 26 -18.95 -7.61 21.55
N MET A 27 -17.80 -8.27 21.43
CA MET A 27 -17.62 -9.61 21.98
C MET A 27 -17.11 -9.57 23.42
N GLU A 28 -18.02 -9.89 24.34
CA GLU A 28 -17.75 -9.97 25.77
C GLU A 28 -16.96 -11.24 26.15
N LYS A 29 -17.12 -12.34 25.40
CA LYS A 29 -16.39 -13.59 25.64
C LYS A 29 -14.96 -13.50 25.12
N TYR A 30 -13.98 -13.50 26.03
CA TYR A 30 -12.55 -13.55 25.74
C TYR A 30 -12.14 -14.56 24.65
N PRO A 31 -12.54 -15.86 24.69
CA PRO A 31 -12.11 -16.81 23.68
C PRO A 31 -12.56 -16.43 22.26
N ASN A 32 -13.80 -15.96 22.12
CA ASN A 32 -14.35 -15.55 20.82
C ASN A 32 -13.65 -14.28 20.30
N ARG A 33 -13.37 -13.33 21.21
CA ARG A 33 -12.59 -12.11 20.91
C ARG A 33 -11.17 -12.43 20.45
N ALA A 34 -10.49 -13.32 21.14
CA ALA A 34 -9.15 -13.76 20.78
C ALA A 34 -9.12 -14.46 19.41
N THR A 35 -10.08 -15.35 19.13
CA THR A 35 -10.17 -16.03 17.82
C THR A 35 -10.36 -15.05 16.67
N LEU A 36 -11.29 -14.08 16.79
CA LEU A 36 -11.45 -13.07 15.74
C LEU A 36 -10.20 -12.19 15.60
N ALA A 37 -9.57 -11.78 16.71
CA ALA A 37 -8.35 -10.98 16.65
C ALA A 37 -7.23 -11.72 15.88
N ILE A 38 -7.06 -13.02 16.12
CA ILE A 38 -6.08 -13.85 15.42
C ILE A 38 -6.41 -13.95 13.92
N LEU A 39 -7.68 -14.19 13.56
CA LEU A 39 -8.09 -14.26 12.16
C LEU A 39 -7.85 -12.92 11.42
N VAL A 40 -8.15 -11.81 12.08
CA VAL A 40 -7.89 -10.46 11.53
C VAL A 40 -6.39 -10.21 11.40
N LEU A 41 -5.56 -10.65 12.34
CA LEU A 41 -4.10 -10.55 12.24
C LEU A 41 -3.55 -11.34 11.05
N VAL A 42 -4.05 -12.56 10.80
CA VAL A 42 -3.65 -13.36 9.63
C VAL A 42 -4.05 -12.66 8.33
N TYR A 43 -5.28 -12.13 8.26
CA TYR A 43 -5.72 -11.34 7.10
C TYR A 43 -4.85 -10.08 6.88
N ALA A 44 -4.54 -9.36 7.96
CA ALA A 44 -3.67 -8.19 7.93
C ALA A 44 -2.26 -8.58 7.43
N ALA A 45 -1.68 -9.68 7.91
CA ALA A 45 -0.37 -10.16 7.46
C ALA A 45 -0.35 -10.46 5.95
N MET A 46 -1.37 -11.16 5.44
CA MET A 46 -1.49 -11.43 4.00
C MET A 46 -1.59 -10.14 3.17
N ARG A 47 -2.39 -9.19 3.63
CA ARG A 47 -2.58 -7.90 2.96
C ARG A 47 -1.32 -7.03 3.00
N ALA A 48 -0.54 -7.07 4.08
CA ALA A 48 0.78 -6.44 4.18
C ALA A 48 1.77 -7.04 3.17
N ALA A 49 1.81 -8.37 3.05
CA ALA A 49 2.72 -9.03 2.12
C ALA A 49 2.41 -8.64 0.65
N SER A 50 1.14 -8.55 0.28
CA SER A 50 0.71 -8.11 -1.06
C SER A 50 1.09 -6.67 -1.36
N THR A 51 0.95 -5.76 -0.40
CA THR A 51 1.32 -4.34 -0.57
C THR A 51 2.84 -4.14 -0.63
N LEU A 52 3.60 -4.85 0.21
CA LEU A 52 5.06 -4.85 0.16
C LEU A 52 5.60 -5.40 -1.17
N ARG A 53 5.02 -6.49 -1.69
CA ARG A 53 5.41 -7.04 -3.00
C ARG A 53 5.25 -6.01 -4.13
N ALA A 54 4.18 -5.21 -4.09
CA ALA A 54 3.97 -4.14 -5.05
C ALA A 54 5.04 -3.04 -4.93
N PHE A 55 5.41 -2.63 -3.70
CA PHE A 55 6.50 -1.68 -3.47
C PHE A 55 7.85 -2.15 -4.02
N TYR A 56 8.23 -3.41 -3.76
CA TYR A 56 9.48 -3.98 -4.29
C TYR A 56 9.50 -4.01 -5.82
N PHE A 57 8.35 -4.22 -6.47
CA PHE A 57 8.24 -4.16 -7.92
C PHE A 57 8.48 -2.73 -8.46
N PHE A 58 7.90 -1.70 -7.82
CA PHE A 58 8.13 -0.31 -8.20
C PHE A 58 9.59 0.14 -7.98
N GLN A 59 10.23 -0.26 -6.89
CA GLN A 59 11.66 0.00 -6.66
C GLN A 59 12.58 -0.69 -7.67
N LYS A 60 12.24 -1.92 -8.08
CA LYS A 60 12.99 -2.60 -9.15
C LYS A 60 12.86 -1.83 -10.46
N ILE A 61 11.67 -1.36 -10.82
CA ILE A 61 11.47 -0.53 -12.02
C ILE A 61 12.30 0.75 -11.94
N GLU A 62 12.32 1.45 -10.80
CA GLU A 62 13.16 2.65 -10.62
C GLU A 62 14.63 2.39 -10.89
N ARG A 63 15.15 1.29 -10.35
CA ARG A 63 16.55 0.90 -10.52
C ARG A 63 16.86 0.57 -11.98
N LEU A 64 15.98 -0.16 -12.65
CA LEU A 64 16.11 -0.45 -14.08
C LEU A 64 15.98 0.81 -14.95
N GLU A 65 15.11 1.75 -14.58
CA GLU A 65 14.95 3.03 -15.29
C GLU A 65 16.20 3.90 -15.13
N ALA A 66 16.76 3.97 -13.92
CA ALA A 66 18.00 4.69 -13.64
C ALA A 66 19.20 4.09 -14.38
N GLU A 67 19.29 2.75 -14.43
CA GLU A 67 20.31 2.03 -15.20
C GLU A 67 20.13 2.26 -16.72
N THR A 68 18.91 2.20 -17.24
CA THR A 68 18.60 2.48 -18.65
C THR A 68 18.90 3.93 -19.04
N ARG A 69 18.59 4.90 -18.17
CA ARG A 69 18.89 6.32 -18.38
C ARG A 69 20.39 6.58 -18.43
N ARG A 70 21.18 5.87 -17.60
CA ARG A 70 22.65 5.94 -17.62
C ARG A 70 23.24 5.31 -18.89
N LEU A 71 22.65 4.20 -19.36
CA LEU A 71 23.04 3.52 -20.60
C LEU A 71 22.62 4.27 -21.88
N GLN A 72 21.59 5.11 -21.84
CA GLN A 72 21.11 5.89 -22.99
C GLN A 72 21.82 7.24 -23.18
N GLY A 73 22.54 7.74 -22.17
CA GLY A 73 23.33 8.98 -22.28
C GLY A 73 24.30 9.02 -23.47
N PRO A 74 24.96 7.89 -23.85
CA PRO A 74 25.86 7.86 -25.01
C PRO A 74 25.21 7.53 -26.37
N ILE A 75 23.91 7.15 -26.44
CA ILE A 75 23.30 6.56 -27.66
C ILE A 75 22.33 7.54 -28.37
N ASN A 76 22.01 8.69 -27.76
CA ASN A 76 20.81 9.48 -28.09
C ASN A 76 21.01 10.70 -29.02
N ASP A 77 22.03 10.71 -29.89
CA ASP A 77 22.16 11.73 -30.95
C ASP A 77 21.19 11.54 -32.15
N GLY A 78 20.33 10.50 -32.12
CA GLY A 78 19.34 10.21 -33.16
C GLY A 78 17.96 10.83 -32.91
N SER A 79 17.63 11.88 -33.67
CA SER A 79 16.36 12.63 -33.69
C SER A 79 15.10 11.78 -33.97
N GLY A 80 14.07 11.88 -33.12
CA GLY A 80 12.68 11.57 -33.50
C GLY A 80 11.74 11.05 -32.40
N GLY A 81 12.25 10.31 -31.40
CA GLY A 81 11.40 9.62 -30.40
C GLY A 81 11.42 10.20 -28.97
N THR A 82 12.17 11.29 -28.75
CA THR A 82 12.62 11.72 -27.41
C THR A 82 11.56 12.43 -26.57
N ASN A 83 10.65 13.20 -27.16
CA ASN A 83 9.65 13.97 -26.40
C ASN A 83 8.52 13.08 -25.88
N THR A 84 7.96 12.20 -26.71
CA THR A 84 6.94 11.22 -26.29
C THR A 84 7.51 10.25 -25.24
N ARG A 85 8.76 9.80 -25.40
CA ARG A 85 9.42 8.91 -24.43
C ARG A 85 9.71 9.60 -23.10
N LYS A 86 10.13 10.88 -23.10
CA LYS A 86 10.27 11.71 -21.88
C LYS A 86 8.93 11.94 -21.17
N GLN A 87 7.85 12.11 -21.94
CA GLN A 87 6.51 12.30 -21.39
C GLN A 87 5.99 11.02 -20.72
N VAL A 88 6.18 9.86 -21.36
CA VAL A 88 5.88 8.54 -20.77
C VAL A 88 6.68 8.30 -19.47
N ILE A 89 7.97 8.63 -19.46
CA ILE A 89 8.82 8.54 -18.24
C ILE A 89 8.24 9.43 -17.12
N THR A 90 7.84 10.65 -17.45
CA THR A 90 7.28 11.60 -16.47
C THR A 90 5.94 11.12 -15.92
N ASP A 91 5.11 10.50 -16.75
CA ASP A 91 3.81 9.95 -16.36
C ASP A 91 3.95 8.68 -15.52
N VAL A 92 4.91 7.80 -15.84
CA VAL A 92 5.25 6.61 -15.02
C VAL A 92 5.78 7.04 -13.65
N ALA A 93 6.64 8.07 -13.60
CA ALA A 93 7.15 8.62 -12.34
C ALA A 93 6.06 9.26 -11.46
N ARG A 94 5.02 9.85 -12.07
CA ARG A 94 3.83 10.35 -11.35
C ARG A 94 2.94 9.23 -10.84
N LEU A 95 2.60 8.26 -11.70
CA LEU A 95 1.81 7.08 -11.33
C LEU A 95 2.45 6.30 -10.18
N ARG A 96 3.78 6.23 -10.16
CA ARG A 96 4.54 5.59 -9.09
C ARG A 96 4.41 6.33 -7.77
N ARG A 97 4.64 7.66 -7.74
CA ARG A 97 4.49 8.45 -6.49
C ARG A 97 3.08 8.34 -5.93
N ASP A 98 2.07 8.37 -6.79
CA ASP A 98 0.67 8.18 -6.39
C ASP A 98 0.42 6.76 -5.84
N GLY A 99 1.05 5.75 -6.44
CA GLY A 99 1.02 4.36 -5.97
C GLY A 99 1.70 4.16 -4.61
N GLU A 100 2.87 4.77 -4.41
CA GLU A 100 3.61 4.75 -3.15
C GLU A 100 2.80 5.38 -2.02
N LEU A 101 2.26 6.58 -2.24
CA LEU A 101 1.42 7.28 -1.26
C LEU A 101 0.19 6.45 -0.87
N LYS A 102 -0.45 5.81 -1.86
CA LYS A 102 -1.63 4.95 -1.63
C LYS A 102 -1.30 3.70 -0.82
N SER A 103 -0.12 3.15 -1.02
CA SER A 103 0.34 1.95 -0.31
C SER A 103 0.83 2.28 1.11
N TYR A 104 1.43 3.46 1.34
CA TYR A 104 1.72 3.96 2.69
C TYR A 104 0.47 4.12 3.55
N MET A 105 -0.61 4.65 2.98
CA MET A 105 -1.89 4.73 3.69
C MET A 105 -2.42 3.36 4.09
N ASP A 106 -2.37 2.38 3.19
CA ASP A 106 -2.83 1.01 3.48
C ASP A 106 -2.04 0.42 4.65
N LEU A 107 -0.71 0.61 4.64
CA LEU A 107 0.18 0.13 5.69
C LEU A 107 -0.09 0.78 7.05
N PHE A 108 -0.39 2.09 7.05
CA PHE A 108 -0.76 2.81 8.28
C PHE A 108 -2.03 2.26 8.92
N PHE A 109 -3.11 2.09 8.14
CA PHE A 109 -4.35 1.51 8.65
C PHE A 109 -4.16 0.07 9.10
N LEU A 110 -3.36 -0.72 8.39
CA LEU A 110 -3.02 -2.08 8.80
C LEU A 110 -2.31 -2.11 10.15
N ALA A 111 -1.34 -1.21 10.37
CA ALA A 111 -0.62 -1.12 11.63
C ALA A 111 -1.58 -0.77 12.79
N LEU A 112 -2.52 0.16 12.58
CA LEU A 112 -3.55 0.47 13.58
C LEU A 112 -4.44 -0.75 13.89
N ILE A 113 -4.84 -1.52 12.88
CA ILE A 113 -5.63 -2.74 13.06
C ILE A 113 -4.86 -3.77 13.87
N VAL A 114 -3.57 -3.96 13.58
CA VAL A 114 -2.70 -4.85 14.36
C VAL A 114 -2.64 -4.42 15.83
N LEU A 115 -2.45 -3.12 16.09
CA LEU A 115 -2.46 -2.59 17.46
C LEU A 115 -3.78 -2.84 18.18
N LEU A 116 -4.93 -2.66 17.49
CA LEU A 116 -6.25 -2.95 18.05
C LEU A 116 -6.42 -4.44 18.38
N CYS A 117 -5.99 -5.34 17.49
CA CYS A 117 -6.03 -6.77 17.74
C CYS A 117 -5.17 -7.17 18.94
N VAL A 118 -3.95 -6.65 19.04
CA VAL A 118 -3.06 -6.91 20.18
C VAL A 118 -3.66 -6.37 21.47
N ALA A 119 -4.20 -5.15 21.47
CA ALA A 119 -4.87 -4.57 22.63
C ALA A 119 -6.10 -5.39 23.08
N ALA A 120 -6.88 -5.92 22.12
CA ALA A 120 -8.05 -6.75 22.42
C ALA A 120 -7.68 -8.14 22.98
N ILE A 121 -6.50 -8.65 22.65
CA ILE A 121 -5.95 -9.89 23.24
C ILE A 121 -5.42 -9.63 24.65
N LEU A 122 -4.71 -8.51 24.87
CA LEU A 122 -4.11 -8.16 26.16
C LEU A 122 -5.14 -7.71 27.20
N ARG A 123 -6.28 -7.16 26.75
CA ARG A 123 -7.40 -6.84 27.63
C ARG A 123 -8.13 -8.16 27.96
N PRO A 124 -8.16 -8.64 29.22
CA PRO A 124 -8.96 -9.79 29.62
C PRO A 124 -10.47 -9.49 29.52
#